data_AF-A0A3D1YF94-F1
#
_entry.id   AF-A0A3D1YF94-F1
#
_cell.length_a   1.000
_cell.length_b   1.000
_cell.length_c   1.000
_cell.angle_alpha   90.00
_cell.angle_beta   90.00
_cell.angle_gamma   90.00
#
_symmetry.space_group_name_H-M   'P 1'
#
loop_
_entity.id
_entity.type
_entity.pdbx_description
1 polymer ?
#
loop_
_entity_poly.entity_id
_entity_poly.type
_entity_poly.pdbx_seq_one_letter_code
_entity_poly.pdbx_strand_id
1 'polypeptide(L)'
;HDEHDEHDEHGGHGGHGEYDPHYWLSAKNGKIIADNITNTLTEIDPTNADYYLSNLMKFNESIDTTSQQMQELAAQIKTKPFIPLHEGWDYYANEFELNLIENFLPSGQHQSTPKHLVKLTEMVEKFKITAIFSEAGMDVSSVKGFASDNNLKIGKLDPVGGYLEIRTFQELLLQNMEWIKEVLE
;
A
#
# COMPACT_ATOMS: atom_id res chain seq x y z
N HIS A 1 -34.09 32.04 -19.01
CA HIS A 1 -35.10 30.96 -18.92
C HIS A 1 -34.51 29.78 -19.68
N ASP A 2 -33.36 29.28 -19.25
CA ASP A 2 -33.13 28.54 -18.00
C ASP A 2 -34.02 27.31 -17.95
N GLU A 3 -33.39 26.16 -18.14
CA GLU A 3 -33.49 25.03 -17.21
C GLU A 3 -32.28 24.12 -17.48
N HIS A 4 -31.31 24.26 -16.58
CA HIS A 4 -30.19 23.35 -16.39
C HIS A 4 -30.70 22.21 -15.49
N ASP A 5 -30.70 20.97 -16.00
CA ASP A 5 -30.73 19.79 -15.14
C ASP A 5 -29.27 19.41 -14.83
N GLU A 6 -28.89 19.68 -13.59
CA GLU A 6 -27.68 19.18 -12.93
C GLU A 6 -27.88 17.71 -12.57
N HIS A 7 -27.04 16.85 -13.15
CA HIS A 7 -26.76 15.53 -12.58
C HIS A 7 -25.25 15.46 -12.28
N ASP A 8 -24.93 15.77 -11.03
CA ASP A 8 -23.65 15.45 -10.39
C ASP A 8 -23.57 13.93 -10.16
N GLU A 9 -22.93 13.22 -11.07
CA GLU A 9 -22.37 11.89 -10.78
C GLU A 9 -20.91 12.04 -10.36
N HIS A 10 -20.69 12.35 -9.08
CA HIS A 10 -19.40 12.18 -8.43
C HIS A 10 -19.19 10.70 -8.06
N GLY A 11 -19.03 9.86 -9.09
CA GLY A 11 -18.59 8.46 -8.95
C GLY A 11 -17.10 8.33 -9.27
N GLY A 12 -16.25 8.89 -8.41
CA GLY A 12 -14.80 8.73 -8.50
C GLY A 12 -14.34 7.33 -8.06
N HIS A 13 -14.74 6.29 -8.79
CA HIS A 13 -14.21 4.94 -8.58
C HIS A 13 -12.90 4.82 -9.35
N GLY A 14 -11.79 4.94 -8.62
CA GLY A 14 -10.49 4.57 -9.12
C GLY A 14 -10.47 3.07 -9.43
N GLY A 15 -10.17 2.71 -10.69
CA GLY A 15 -9.46 1.51 -11.18
C GLY A 15 -9.96 0.10 -10.86
N HIS A 16 -10.68 -0.06 -9.76
CA HIS A 16 -11.08 -1.29 -9.12
C HIS A 16 -12.59 -1.20 -8.82
N GLY A 17 -13.23 -2.32 -8.52
CA GLY A 17 -14.67 -2.36 -8.25
C GLY A 17 -15.08 -1.55 -7.01
N GLU A 18 -16.25 -1.83 -6.45
CA GLU A 18 -16.74 -1.18 -5.21
C GLU A 18 -15.76 -1.29 -4.03
N TYR A 19 -14.83 -2.25 -4.07
CA TYR A 19 -13.89 -2.55 -2.99
C TYR A 19 -12.42 -2.51 -3.46
N ASP A 20 -11.53 -2.00 -2.61
CA ASP A 20 -10.08 -2.05 -2.79
C ASP A 20 -9.58 -3.52 -2.74
N PRO A 21 -8.97 -4.04 -3.83
CA PRO A 21 -8.51 -5.42 -3.89
C PRO A 21 -7.18 -5.68 -3.18
N HIS A 22 -6.47 -4.66 -2.69
CA HIS A 22 -5.12 -4.79 -2.12
C HIS A 22 -5.09 -5.32 -0.68
N TYR A 23 -6.10 -6.12 -0.31
CA TYR A 23 -6.30 -6.62 1.05
C TYR A 23 -5.15 -7.50 1.56
N TRP A 24 -4.31 -8.05 0.69
CA TRP A 24 -3.15 -8.84 1.10
C TRP A 24 -2.05 -7.99 1.74
N LEU A 25 -2.03 -6.66 1.55
CA LEU A 25 -1.07 -5.76 2.18
C LEU A 25 -1.43 -5.47 3.64
N SER A 26 -1.79 -6.50 4.40
CA SER A 26 -2.10 -6.46 5.83
C SER A 26 -1.69 -7.79 6.43
N ALA A 27 -0.95 -7.77 7.55
CA ALA A 27 -0.57 -9.00 8.25
C ALA A 27 -1.81 -9.68 8.85
N LYS A 28 -2.76 -8.90 9.39
CA LYS A 28 -4.07 -9.41 9.87
C LYS A 28 -4.84 -10.12 8.75
N ASN A 29 -4.97 -9.49 7.59
CA ASN A 29 -5.64 -10.11 6.44
C ASN A 29 -4.87 -11.32 5.93
N GLY A 30 -3.53 -11.29 5.96
CA GLY A 30 -2.68 -12.43 5.63
C GLY A 30 -3.01 -13.68 6.44
N LYS A 31 -3.29 -13.55 7.74
CA LYS A 31 -3.74 -14.66 8.59
C LYS A 31 -5.11 -15.19 8.16
N ILE A 32 -6.06 -14.30 7.86
CA ILE A 32 -7.40 -14.69 7.37
C ILE A 32 -7.31 -15.44 6.03
N ILE A 33 -6.48 -14.96 5.11
CA ILE A 33 -6.23 -15.60 3.82
C ILE A 33 -5.64 -17.00 4.04
N ALA A 34 -4.61 -17.12 4.90
CA ALA A 34 -3.96 -18.40 5.19
C ALA A 34 -4.90 -19.40 5.87
N ASP A 35 -5.75 -18.94 6.80
CA ASP A 35 -6.79 -19.75 7.43
C ASP A 35 -7.78 -20.29 6.37
N ASN A 36 -8.27 -19.43 5.46
CA ASN A 36 -9.20 -19.84 4.40
C ASN A 36 -8.57 -20.84 3.42
N ILE A 37 -7.31 -20.61 3.03
CA ILE A 37 -6.55 -21.54 2.20
C ILE A 37 -6.40 -22.89 2.91
N THR A 38 -6.04 -22.88 4.20
CA THR A 38 -5.85 -24.10 4.98
C THR A 38 -7.15 -24.87 5.13
N ASN A 39 -8.26 -24.20 5.46
CA ASN A 39 -9.58 -24.83 5.55
C ASN A 39 -10.00 -25.47 4.23
N THR A 40 -9.76 -24.78 3.10
CA THR A 40 -10.08 -25.35 1.79
C THR A 40 -9.21 -26.56 1.47
N LEU A 41 -7.91 -26.50 1.79
CA LEU A 41 -6.97 -27.60 1.55
C LEU A 41 -7.29 -28.82 2.42
N THR A 42 -7.70 -28.63 3.69
CA THR A 42 -8.09 -29.73 4.57
C THR A 42 -9.40 -30.39 4.14
N GLU A 43 -10.32 -29.64 3.54
CA GLU A 43 -11.57 -30.18 2.96
C GLU A 43 -11.32 -31.03 1.70
N ILE A 44 -10.47 -30.56 0.78
CA ILE A 44 -10.24 -31.25 -0.51
C ILE A 44 -9.16 -32.34 -0.44
N ASP A 45 -8.24 -32.26 0.51
CA ASP A 45 -7.19 -33.26 0.76
C ASP A 45 -7.06 -33.60 2.26
N PRO A 46 -8.06 -34.33 2.82
CA PRO A 46 -8.10 -34.63 4.25
C PRO A 46 -6.96 -35.54 4.72
N THR A 47 -6.30 -36.28 3.81
CA THR A 47 -5.17 -37.15 4.16
C THR A 47 -3.95 -36.33 4.60
N ASN A 48 -3.80 -35.11 4.09
CA ASN A 48 -2.71 -34.20 4.43
C ASN A 48 -3.14 -33.07 5.40
N ALA A 49 -4.32 -33.18 6.03
CA ALA A 49 -4.87 -32.10 6.86
C ALA A 49 -3.91 -31.63 7.98
N ASP A 50 -3.28 -32.57 8.71
CA ASP A 50 -2.32 -32.26 9.78
C ASP A 50 -1.10 -31.49 9.26
N TYR A 51 -0.67 -31.74 8.02
CA TYR A 51 0.44 -31.02 7.39
C TYR A 51 0.06 -29.55 7.13
N TYR A 52 -1.14 -29.29 6.58
CA TYR A 52 -1.60 -27.92 6.33
C TYR A 52 -1.81 -27.16 7.64
N LEU A 53 -2.43 -27.78 8.65
CA LEU A 53 -2.63 -27.18 9.97
C LEU A 53 -1.28 -26.87 10.66
N SER A 54 -0.29 -27.76 10.54
CA SER A 54 1.06 -27.52 11.06
C SER A 54 1.72 -26.31 10.40
N ASN A 55 1.56 -26.16 9.08
CA ASN A 55 2.10 -25.01 8.36
C ASN A 55 1.38 -23.72 8.70
N LEU A 56 0.06 -23.75 8.89
CA LEU A 56 -0.71 -22.59 9.32
C LEU A 56 -0.25 -22.07 10.68
N MET A 57 -0.02 -22.96 11.65
CA MET A 57 0.50 -22.56 12.97
C MET A 57 1.86 -21.85 12.85
N LYS A 58 2.79 -22.41 12.07
CA LYS A 58 4.11 -21.78 11.84
C LYS A 58 3.99 -20.44 11.13
N PHE A 59 3.11 -20.36 10.12
CA PHE A 59 2.84 -19.12 9.40
C PHE A 59 2.31 -18.05 10.35
N ASN A 60 1.30 -18.37 11.17
CA ASN A 60 0.71 -17.44 12.13
C ASN A 60 1.74 -16.92 13.15
N GLU A 61 2.58 -17.79 13.72
CA GLU A 61 3.64 -17.39 14.66
C GLU A 61 4.67 -16.46 14.00
N SER A 62 5.10 -16.80 12.79
CA SER A 62 6.05 -15.94 12.06
C SER A 62 5.45 -14.59 11.66
N ILE A 63 4.17 -14.55 11.29
CA ILE A 63 3.47 -13.30 10.95
C ILE A 63 3.24 -12.43 12.17
N ASP A 64 2.93 -13.01 13.33
CA ASP A 64 2.80 -12.25 14.57
C ASP A 64 4.14 -11.60 14.95
N THR A 65 5.25 -12.34 14.78
CA THR A 65 6.60 -11.81 14.98
C THR A 65 6.92 -10.66 14.02
N THR A 66 6.64 -10.84 12.73
CA THR A 66 6.87 -9.80 11.71
C THR A 66 5.98 -8.57 11.95
N SER A 67 4.70 -8.76 12.28
CA SER A 67 3.78 -7.65 12.58
C SER A 67 4.24 -6.83 13.78
N GLN A 68 4.74 -7.47 14.84
CA GLN A 68 5.34 -6.77 15.97
C GLN A 68 6.56 -5.92 15.55
N GLN A 69 7.48 -6.49 14.78
CA GLN A 69 8.65 -5.75 14.26
C GLN A 69 8.22 -4.54 13.43
N MET A 70 7.22 -4.72 12.56
CA MET A 70 6.69 -3.65 11.73
C MET A 70 6.02 -2.55 12.56
N GLN A 71 5.31 -2.88 13.64
CA GLN A 71 4.74 -1.89 14.56
C GLN A 71 5.84 -1.05 15.24
N GLU A 72 6.93 -1.68 15.65
CA GLU A 72 8.08 -0.99 16.26
C GLU A 72 8.78 -0.04 15.28
N LEU A 73 8.90 -0.43 14.01
CA LEU A 73 9.43 0.41 12.94
C LEU A 73 8.46 1.56 12.62
N ALA A 74 7.18 1.27 12.44
CA ALA A 74 6.14 2.24 12.13
C ALA A 74 6.00 3.31 13.21
N ALA A 75 6.12 2.95 14.49
CA ALA A 75 6.04 3.90 15.60
C ALA A 75 7.05 5.06 15.50
N GLN A 76 8.18 4.86 14.82
CA GLN A 76 9.22 5.87 14.62
C GLN A 76 8.88 6.89 13.52
N ILE A 77 7.94 6.53 12.63
CA ILE A 77 7.61 7.30 11.42
C ILE A 77 6.12 7.65 11.30
N LYS A 78 5.26 7.17 12.19
CA LYS A 78 3.79 7.28 12.05
C LYS A 78 3.23 8.69 11.95
N THR A 79 3.97 9.72 12.36
CA THR A 79 3.55 11.12 12.21
C THR A 79 3.96 11.75 10.88
N LYS A 80 4.79 11.06 10.07
CA LYS A 80 5.41 11.61 8.86
C LYS A 80 4.49 11.36 7.65
N PRO A 81 3.88 12.40 7.08
CA PRO A 81 2.92 12.26 5.97
C PRO A 81 3.62 11.90 4.66
N PHE A 82 3.08 10.93 3.93
CA PHE A 82 3.56 10.55 2.60
C PHE A 82 2.41 10.21 1.65
N ILE A 83 2.70 10.22 0.34
CA ILE A 83 1.76 9.81 -0.71
C ILE A 83 2.35 8.65 -1.51
N PRO A 84 1.65 7.50 -1.65
CA PRO A 84 1.96 6.53 -2.70
C PRO A 84 1.40 7.01 -4.05
N LEU A 85 2.17 6.81 -5.13
CA LEU A 85 1.78 7.18 -6.50
C LEU A 85 0.86 6.12 -7.14
N HIS A 86 0.79 4.92 -6.56
CA HIS A 86 -0.17 3.86 -6.90
C HIS A 86 -1.12 3.66 -5.70
N GLU A 87 -2.41 3.43 -5.97
CA GLU A 87 -3.40 3.13 -4.93
C GLU A 87 -3.17 1.76 -4.26
N GLY A 88 -3.88 1.45 -3.17
CA GLY A 88 -3.85 0.11 -2.56
C GLY A 88 -2.98 -0.07 -1.32
N TRP A 89 -2.44 1.01 -0.75
CA TRP A 89 -1.65 0.94 0.49
C TRP A 89 -2.47 1.18 1.76
N ASP A 90 -3.79 1.30 1.64
CA ASP A 90 -4.67 1.70 2.74
C ASP A 90 -4.76 0.63 3.83
N TYR A 91 -4.89 -0.66 3.47
CA TYR A 91 -4.83 -1.76 4.45
C TYR A 91 -3.52 -1.74 5.25
N TYR A 92 -2.42 -1.48 4.56
CA TYR A 92 -1.08 -1.45 5.14
C TYR A 92 -0.93 -0.26 6.10
N ALA A 93 -1.28 0.93 5.63
CA ALA A 93 -1.18 2.15 6.41
C ALA A 93 -2.10 2.11 7.63
N ASN A 94 -3.34 1.64 7.48
CA ASN A 94 -4.30 1.51 8.56
C ASN A 94 -3.86 0.51 9.63
N GLU A 95 -3.28 -0.63 9.24
CA GLU A 95 -2.82 -1.62 10.22
C GLU A 95 -1.68 -1.10 11.09
N PHE A 96 -0.77 -0.31 10.52
CA PHE A 96 0.45 0.17 11.19
C PHE A 96 0.40 1.66 11.59
N GLU A 97 -0.78 2.28 11.55
CA GLU A 97 -1.02 3.70 11.88
C GLU A 97 -0.14 4.68 11.08
N LEU A 98 0.22 4.34 9.86
CA LEU A 98 1.04 5.22 9.03
C LEU A 98 0.21 6.43 8.55
N ASN A 99 0.82 7.62 8.51
CA ASN A 99 0.20 8.83 7.99
C ASN A 99 0.26 8.85 6.45
N LEU A 100 -0.47 7.92 5.85
CA LEU A 100 -0.68 7.91 4.41
C LEU A 100 -1.70 9.00 4.06
N ILE A 101 -1.30 9.94 3.22
CA ILE A 101 -2.20 10.92 2.64
C ILE A 101 -2.75 10.30 1.37
N GLU A 102 -4.03 9.92 1.43
CA GLU A 102 -4.72 9.22 0.35
C GLU A 102 -4.65 10.04 -0.94
N ASN A 103 -4.49 9.32 -2.05
CA ASN A 103 -4.26 9.89 -3.35
C ASN A 103 -5.52 10.63 -3.84
N PHE A 104 -5.38 11.84 -4.39
CA PHE A 104 -6.44 12.46 -5.19
C PHE A 104 -6.34 12.05 -6.67
N LEU A 105 -5.32 11.30 -7.09
CA LEU A 105 -5.14 10.97 -8.50
C LEU A 105 -6.16 9.91 -8.94
N PRO A 106 -6.96 10.19 -10.00
CA PRO A 106 -7.78 9.16 -10.62
C PRO A 106 -6.87 8.02 -11.07
N SER A 107 -7.26 6.80 -10.71
CA SER A 107 -6.63 5.54 -11.09
C SER A 107 -6.03 5.50 -12.49
N GLY A 108 -4.92 4.78 -12.61
CA GLY A 108 -4.47 4.19 -13.86
C GLY A 108 -3.31 4.94 -14.49
N GLN A 109 -2.09 4.43 -14.24
CA GLN A 109 -0.90 4.34 -15.13
C GLN A 109 -0.50 5.52 -16.03
N HIS A 110 -1.14 6.67 -15.90
CA HIS A 110 -0.95 7.80 -16.79
C HIS A 110 -0.18 8.85 -16.03
N GLN A 111 1.05 9.03 -16.50
CA GLN A 111 1.97 10.12 -16.21
C GLN A 111 1.24 11.34 -15.65
N SER A 112 1.67 11.81 -14.47
CA SER A 112 1.09 12.98 -13.82
C SER A 112 0.95 14.14 -14.81
N THR A 113 -0.28 14.44 -15.22
CA THR A 113 -0.55 15.61 -16.08
C THR A 113 -0.18 16.89 -15.32
N PRO A 114 0.08 18.02 -16.00
CA PRO A 114 0.33 19.29 -15.32
C PRO A 114 -0.75 19.66 -14.30
N LYS A 115 -2.02 19.33 -14.58
CA LYS A 115 -3.14 19.53 -13.64
C LYS A 115 -3.02 18.68 -12.38
N HIS A 116 -2.52 17.46 -12.51
CA HIS A 116 -2.27 16.56 -11.38
C HIS A 116 -1.13 17.09 -10.50
N LEU A 117 -0.07 17.63 -11.10
CA LEU A 117 1.04 18.22 -10.35
C LEU A 117 0.62 19.45 -9.54
N VAL A 118 -0.26 20.31 -10.06
CA VAL A 118 -0.79 21.46 -9.29
C VAL A 118 -1.54 20.99 -8.04
N LYS A 119 -2.46 20.04 -8.18
CA LYS A 119 -3.18 19.47 -7.03
C LYS A 119 -2.23 18.81 -6.03
N LEU A 120 -1.22 18.11 -6.53
CA LEU A 120 -0.22 17.47 -5.69
C LEU A 120 0.61 18.51 -4.92
N THR A 121 0.97 19.65 -5.51
CA THR A 121 1.60 20.78 -4.79
C THR A 121 0.70 21.28 -3.67
N GLU A 122 -0.59 21.52 -3.94
CA GLU A 122 -1.55 21.97 -2.91
C GLU A 122 -1.64 20.98 -1.74
N MET A 123 -1.68 19.68 -2.03
CA MET A 123 -1.67 18.64 -1.01
C MET A 123 -0.37 18.65 -0.20
N VAL A 124 0.77 18.74 -0.89
CA VAL A 124 2.10 18.78 -0.25
C VAL A 124 2.18 19.93 0.74
N GLU A 125 1.75 21.13 0.34
CA GLU A 125 1.75 22.30 1.20
C GLU A 125 0.76 22.17 2.37
N LYS A 126 -0.45 21.66 2.10
CA LYS A 126 -1.54 21.52 3.09
C LYS A 126 -1.22 20.49 4.17
N PHE A 127 -0.76 19.30 3.75
CA PHE A 127 -0.54 18.16 4.63
C PHE A 127 0.91 18.02 5.09
N LYS A 128 1.81 18.91 4.64
CA LYS A 128 3.25 18.90 4.99
C LYS A 128 3.94 17.59 4.61
N ILE A 129 3.57 17.05 3.45
CA ILE A 129 4.08 15.79 2.92
C ILE A 129 5.60 15.86 2.80
N THR A 130 6.28 14.79 3.24
CA THR A 130 7.73 14.71 3.24
C THR A 130 8.28 13.79 2.15
N ALA A 131 7.46 12.85 1.66
CA ALA A 131 7.86 11.89 0.65
C ALA A 131 6.73 11.45 -0.27
N ILE A 132 7.11 11.02 -1.46
CA ILE A 132 6.26 10.29 -2.41
C ILE A 132 6.86 8.92 -2.67
N PHE A 133 6.01 7.91 -2.89
CA PHE A 133 6.45 6.53 -3.11
C PHE A 133 5.95 6.02 -4.46
N SER A 134 6.88 5.60 -5.32
CA SER A 134 6.58 4.93 -6.59
C SER A 134 6.56 3.41 -6.43
N GLU A 135 5.92 2.68 -7.35
CA GLU A 135 6.11 1.24 -7.39
C GLU A 135 7.53 0.89 -7.87
N ALA A 136 8.11 -0.13 -7.27
CA ALA A 136 9.45 -0.59 -7.59
C ALA A 136 9.54 -1.02 -9.06
N GLY A 137 10.52 -0.47 -9.79
CA GLY A 137 10.71 -0.74 -11.23
C GLY A 137 9.98 0.24 -12.15
N MET A 138 9.12 1.14 -11.64
CA MET A 138 8.55 2.22 -12.44
C MET A 138 9.53 3.38 -12.66
N ASP A 139 9.44 4.03 -13.83
CA ASP A 139 10.19 5.24 -14.13
C ASP A 139 9.59 6.45 -13.40
N VAL A 140 10.38 7.06 -12.52
CA VAL A 140 10.00 8.25 -11.73
C VAL A 140 10.42 9.57 -12.38
N SER A 141 10.96 9.55 -13.61
CA SER A 141 11.48 10.76 -14.27
C SER A 141 10.43 11.87 -14.44
N SER A 142 9.16 11.50 -14.60
CA SER A 142 8.03 12.44 -14.69
C SER A 142 7.74 13.21 -13.40
N VAL A 143 8.12 12.68 -12.22
CA VAL A 143 7.87 13.29 -10.91
C VAL A 143 9.14 13.84 -10.24
N LYS A 144 10.33 13.58 -10.79
CA LYS A 144 11.61 14.08 -10.23
C LYS A 144 11.66 15.61 -10.11
N GLY A 145 11.25 16.32 -11.16
CA GLY A 145 11.23 17.80 -11.15
C GLY A 145 10.30 18.32 -10.06
N PHE A 146 9.07 17.81 -10.04
CA PHE A 146 8.08 18.10 -9.01
C PHE A 146 8.60 17.83 -7.59
N ALA A 147 9.20 16.66 -7.34
CA ALA A 147 9.72 16.30 -6.03
C ALA A 147 10.85 17.25 -5.60
N SER A 148 11.74 17.61 -6.52
CA SER A 148 12.82 18.59 -6.26
C SER A 148 12.25 19.97 -5.92
N ASP A 149 11.28 20.46 -6.70
CA ASP A 149 10.66 21.78 -6.49
C ASP A 149 9.91 21.88 -5.16
N ASN A 150 9.41 20.75 -4.65
CA ASN A 150 8.64 20.67 -3.40
C ASN A 150 9.44 20.08 -2.23
N ASN A 151 10.76 19.87 -2.39
CA ASN A 151 11.64 19.27 -1.38
C ASN A 151 11.13 17.92 -0.81
N LEU A 152 10.61 17.07 -1.70
CA LEU A 152 10.09 15.75 -1.38
C LEU A 152 11.16 14.68 -1.61
N LYS A 153 11.24 13.72 -0.71
CA LYS A 153 11.99 12.49 -0.95
C LYS A 153 11.19 11.56 -1.86
N ILE A 154 11.87 10.77 -2.68
CA ILE A 154 11.25 9.75 -3.54
C ILE A 154 11.65 8.38 -3.02
N GLY A 155 10.65 7.63 -2.56
CA GLY A 155 10.77 6.23 -2.17
C GLY A 155 10.20 5.27 -3.20
N LYS A 156 10.34 3.99 -2.90
CA LYS A 156 9.75 2.90 -3.67
C LYS A 156 8.99 1.94 -2.75
N LEU A 157 7.98 1.30 -3.30
CA LEU A 157 7.21 0.24 -2.66
C LEU A 157 6.98 -0.89 -3.67
N ASP A 158 6.90 -2.12 -3.18
CA ASP A 158 6.66 -3.31 -4.00
C ASP A 158 5.43 -4.05 -3.45
N PRO A 159 4.26 -3.96 -4.09
CA PRO A 159 3.04 -4.57 -3.57
C PRO A 159 3.03 -6.10 -3.70
N VAL A 160 3.92 -6.69 -4.53
CA VAL A 160 3.88 -8.11 -4.89
C VAL A 160 5.21 -8.85 -4.71
N GLY A 161 6.30 -8.15 -4.40
CA GLY A 161 7.63 -8.72 -4.13
C GLY A 161 8.45 -9.08 -5.37
N GLY A 162 7.99 -8.68 -6.56
CA GLY A 162 8.61 -9.05 -7.83
C GLY A 162 9.96 -8.37 -8.08
N TYR A 163 10.23 -7.23 -7.44
CA TYR A 163 11.44 -6.44 -7.72
C TYR A 163 12.70 -6.99 -7.02
N LEU A 164 12.58 -7.50 -5.80
CA LEU A 164 13.70 -8.08 -5.02
C LEU A 164 13.72 -9.61 -5.03
N GLU A 165 12.89 -10.27 -5.85
CA GLU A 165 12.64 -11.71 -5.78
C GLU A 165 12.29 -12.19 -4.36
N ILE A 166 11.45 -11.43 -3.66
CA ILE A 166 11.02 -11.75 -2.31
C ILE A 166 10.32 -13.12 -2.31
N ARG A 167 10.68 -14.00 -1.37
CA ARG A 167 10.24 -15.41 -1.38
C ARG A 167 9.18 -15.70 -0.32
N THR A 168 9.00 -14.81 0.66
CA THR A 168 8.00 -14.98 1.72
C THR A 168 7.10 -13.76 1.87
N PHE A 169 5.90 -13.98 2.36
CA PHE A 169 4.93 -12.91 2.63
C PHE A 169 5.41 -11.98 3.76
N GLN A 170 6.13 -12.52 4.74
CA GLN A 170 6.75 -11.81 5.85
C GLN A 170 7.79 -10.82 5.35
N GLU A 171 8.71 -11.27 4.49
CA GLU A 171 9.73 -10.41 3.87
C GLU A 171 9.08 -9.31 3.02
N LEU A 172 8.00 -9.62 2.30
CA LEU A 172 7.29 -8.63 1.49
C LEU A 172 6.77 -7.48 2.36
N LEU A 173 6.07 -7.81 3.44
CA LEU A 173 5.52 -6.80 4.34
C LEU A 173 6.62 -6.02 5.04
N LEU A 174 7.63 -6.71 5.59
CA LEU A 174 8.72 -6.08 6.34
C LEU A 174 9.58 -5.17 5.45
N GLN A 175 9.95 -5.63 4.25
CA GLN A 175 10.82 -4.88 3.36
C GLN A 175 10.20 -3.55 2.93
N ASN A 176 8.88 -3.53 2.69
CA ASN A 176 8.16 -2.28 2.43
C ASN A 176 8.21 -1.33 3.63
N MET A 177 8.07 -1.84 4.87
CA MET A 177 8.14 -1.01 6.08
C MET A 177 9.53 -0.39 6.23
N GLU A 178 10.57 -1.18 5.96
CA GLU A 178 11.96 -0.70 5.97
C GLU A 178 12.20 0.39 4.94
N TRP A 179 11.70 0.24 3.71
CA TRP A 179 11.79 1.28 2.68
C TRP A 179 11.02 2.55 3.05
N ILE A 180 9.82 2.41 3.63
CA ILE A 180 9.06 3.56 4.12
C ILE A 180 9.87 4.28 5.20
N LYS A 181 10.40 3.54 6.17
CA LYS A 181 11.18 4.09 7.26
C LYS A 181 12.45 4.80 6.77
N GLU A 182 13.24 4.16 5.92
CA GLU A 182 14.48 4.73 5.37
C GLU A 182 14.22 6.08 4.67
N VAL A 183 13.12 6.16 3.91
CA VAL A 183 12.76 7.39 3.21
C VAL A 183 12.22 8.44 4.18
N LEU A 184 11.39 8.06 5.15
CA LEU A 184 10.77 9.02 6.05
C LEU A 184 11.71 9.54 7.13
N GLU A 185 12.69 8.76 7.60
CA GLU A 185 13.70 9.17 8.60
C GLU A 185 14.43 10.47 8.28
#